data_AF-A0A7J6NM84-F1
#
_entry.id   AF-A0A7J6NM84-F1
#
_cell.length_a   1.000
_cell.length_b   1.000
_cell.length_c   1.000
_cell.angle_alpha   90.00
_cell.angle_beta   90.00
_cell.angle_gamma   90.00
#
_symmetry.space_group_name_H-M   'P 1'
#
loop_
_entity.id
_entity.type
_entity.pdbx_description
1 polymer ?
#
loop_
_entity_poly.entity_id
_entity_poly.type
_entity_poly.pdbx_seq_one_letter_code
_entity_poly.pdbx_strand_id
1 'polypeptide(L)'
;MTEFKKAEELFDRLLESHEALVTDHIPNGRDELPSKEDLEQYNEFEGLIHECGNYILKFKKRLLDGSKNPDAAVYGPKMKAKVEGLIERYEEVYEQYEDIIQPLFEHASLQEKDRLRREEERRKQDKKDAIEKDVQQRAQWAANFDKTREEAERAQQEREAAEKERADAQNAELMAKRREEEEKIRSMDEDTKICTAIKEMLESNDNMTIAELRMHLGKLKEYISAIASTPEDDQLRTVRLANRSFNDNIGCLPGAVLFLRAVGFQPTIDTNKSHDDMIRFIKLKEPDAVKDWDYWQTWQKRLEKYVDFLSTFEAQMPTSFDAQRLFMNQADINADHIIKLWHNTGITTPTTSQ
;
A
#
# COMPACT_ATOMS: atom_id res chain seq x y z
N MET A 1 41.96 57.78 31.68
CA MET A 1 40.94 58.48 32.48
C MET A 1 41.12 58.07 33.93
N THR A 2 41.34 59.01 34.85
CA THR A 2 41.59 58.69 36.27
C THR A 2 40.29 58.24 36.94
N GLU A 3 40.38 57.45 38.01
CA GLU A 3 39.21 57.01 38.78
C GLU A 3 38.39 58.20 39.29
N PHE A 4 39.05 59.29 39.68
CA PHE A 4 38.38 60.53 40.08
C PHE A 4 37.55 61.14 38.94
N LYS A 5 38.11 61.20 37.73
CA LYS A 5 37.39 61.75 36.57
C LYS A 5 36.16 60.91 36.19
N LYS A 6 36.24 59.59 36.34
CA LYS A 6 35.07 58.70 36.14
C LYS A 6 33.97 58.95 37.17
N ALA A 7 34.35 59.14 38.43
CA ALA A 7 33.40 59.45 39.49
C ALA A 7 32.78 60.85 39.32
N GLU A 8 33.54 61.82 38.82
CA GLU A 8 33.06 63.16 38.48
C GLU A 8 32.06 63.11 37.33
N GLU A 9 32.38 62.43 36.21
CA GLU A 9 31.46 62.25 35.09
C GLU A 9 30.18 61.48 35.48
N LEU A 10 30.30 60.47 36.35
CA LEU A 10 29.14 59.72 36.86
C LEU A 10 28.29 60.58 37.80
N PHE A 11 28.92 61.43 38.62
CA PHE A 11 28.22 62.34 39.50
C PHE A 11 27.51 63.45 38.72
N ASP A 12 28.09 63.96 37.63
CA ASP A 12 27.43 64.91 36.75
C ASP A 12 26.15 64.29 36.13
N ARG A 13 26.22 63.02 35.69
CA ARG A 13 25.02 62.29 35.23
C ARG A 13 24.00 62.05 36.34
N LEU A 14 24.46 61.77 37.55
CA LEU A 14 23.59 61.64 38.72
C LEU A 14 22.87 62.97 39.01
N LEU A 15 23.58 64.10 38.90
CA LEU A 15 23.00 65.42 39.08
C LEU A 15 21.98 65.76 37.99
N GLU A 16 22.27 65.48 36.72
CA GLU A 16 21.32 65.66 35.63
C GLU A 16 20.05 64.83 35.86
N SER A 17 20.21 63.57 36.27
CA SER A 17 19.09 62.67 36.57
C SER A 17 18.31 63.10 37.83
N HIS A 18 19.02 63.59 38.85
CA HIS A 18 18.43 64.17 40.06
C HIS A 18 17.62 65.41 39.72
N GLU A 19 18.18 66.35 38.96
CA GLU A 19 17.50 67.58 38.53
C GLU A 19 16.26 67.28 37.70
N ALA A 20 16.33 66.30 36.78
CA ALA A 20 15.16 65.86 36.02
C ALA A 20 14.05 65.34 36.95
N LEU A 21 14.38 64.44 37.89
CA LEU A 21 13.39 63.91 38.83
C LEU A 21 12.83 64.98 39.77
N VAL A 22 13.67 65.88 40.26
CA VAL A 22 13.28 66.93 41.21
C VAL A 22 12.49 68.05 40.54
N THR A 23 12.89 68.48 39.34
CA THR A 23 12.29 69.61 38.64
C THR A 23 11.00 69.21 37.93
N ASP A 24 11.02 68.06 37.27
CA ASP A 24 9.90 67.66 36.43
C ASP A 24 8.89 66.81 37.20
N HIS A 25 9.31 66.06 38.23
CA HIS A 25 8.53 64.94 38.76
C HIS A 25 8.31 64.93 40.29
N ILE A 26 9.00 65.76 41.08
CA ILE A 26 8.59 66.00 42.47
C ILE A 26 7.34 66.89 42.43
N PRO A 27 6.17 66.37 42.80
CA PRO A 27 4.93 67.10 42.64
C PRO A 27 4.95 68.34 43.54
N ASN A 28 4.68 69.51 42.96
CA ASN A 28 4.23 70.69 43.70
C ASN A 28 2.83 70.42 44.32
N GLY A 29 2.71 69.43 45.21
CA GLY A 29 1.49 69.07 45.93
C GLY A 29 0.41 68.37 45.09
N ARG A 30 0.75 67.51 44.12
CA ARG A 30 -0.25 66.67 43.43
C ARG A 30 -0.28 65.26 44.04
N ASP A 31 -1.45 64.81 44.46
CA ASP A 31 -1.77 63.43 44.89
C ASP A 31 -1.74 62.40 43.73
N GLU A 32 -1.00 62.68 42.65
CA GLU A 32 -0.93 61.81 41.48
C GLU A 32 0.21 60.81 41.64
N LEU A 33 -0.09 59.52 41.42
CA LEU A 33 0.92 58.46 41.44
C LEU A 33 1.93 58.67 40.30
N PRO A 34 3.23 58.37 40.52
CA PRO A 34 4.24 58.42 39.47
C PRO A 34 3.82 57.63 38.21
N SER A 35 4.07 58.23 37.05
CA SER A 35 3.83 57.61 35.76
C SER A 35 4.82 56.46 35.50
N LYS A 36 4.57 55.67 34.44
CA LYS A 36 5.52 54.62 34.03
C LYS A 36 6.87 55.21 33.61
N GLU A 37 6.85 56.37 32.96
CA GLU A 37 8.07 57.07 32.53
C GLU A 37 8.84 57.59 33.75
N ASP A 38 8.13 58.10 34.76
CA ASP A 38 8.72 58.57 36.02
C ASP A 38 9.39 57.41 36.77
N LEU A 39 8.78 56.22 36.77
CA LEU A 39 9.38 55.02 37.35
C LEU A 39 10.61 54.55 36.58
N GLU A 40 10.63 54.67 35.25
CA GLU A 40 11.81 54.35 34.44
C GLU A 40 12.98 55.29 34.77
N GLN A 41 12.71 56.59 34.88
CA GLN A 41 13.70 57.60 35.29
C GLN A 41 14.16 57.40 36.75
N TYR A 42 13.25 57.08 37.67
CA TYR A 42 13.60 56.74 39.06
C TYR A 42 14.53 55.53 39.12
N ASN A 43 14.26 54.46 38.36
CA ASN A 43 15.13 53.28 38.34
C ASN A 43 16.52 53.59 37.77
N GLU A 44 16.61 54.48 36.76
CA GLU A 44 17.89 54.94 36.23
C GLU A 44 18.66 55.75 37.27
N PHE A 45 17.99 56.70 37.95
CA PHE A 45 18.56 57.49 39.04
C PHE A 45 19.03 56.62 40.21
N GLU A 46 18.21 55.67 40.65
CA GLU A 46 18.53 54.71 41.71
C GLU A 46 19.77 53.87 41.33
N GLY A 47 19.90 53.48 40.05
CA GLY A 47 21.12 52.85 39.54
C GLY A 47 22.35 53.75 39.67
N LEU A 48 22.24 55.01 39.23
CA LEU A 48 23.32 55.99 39.25
C LEU A 48 23.75 56.35 40.67
N ILE A 49 22.81 56.50 41.62
CA ILE A 49 23.12 56.91 42.99
C ILE A 49 23.87 55.82 43.75
N HIS A 50 23.51 54.56 43.52
CA HIS A 50 24.24 53.41 44.07
C HIS A 50 25.61 53.23 43.41
N GLU A 51 25.72 53.44 42.10
CA GLU A 51 27.00 53.36 41.40
C GLU A 51 27.97 54.47 41.86
N CYS A 52 27.48 55.71 41.99
CA CYS A 52 28.22 56.82 42.59
C CYS A 52 28.65 56.53 44.03
N GLY A 53 27.73 55.99 44.84
CA GLY A 53 28.00 55.63 46.24
C GLY A 53 29.18 54.68 46.40
N ASN A 54 29.34 53.72 45.47
CA ASN A 54 30.49 52.82 45.47
C ASN A 54 31.84 53.55 45.28
N TYR A 55 31.88 54.63 44.48
CA TYR A 55 33.08 55.45 44.32
C TYR A 55 33.33 56.34 45.54
N ILE A 56 32.27 56.96 46.07
CA ILE A 56 32.33 57.81 47.27
C ILE A 56 32.84 57.04 48.49
N LEU A 57 32.35 55.82 48.72
CA LEU A 57 32.83 54.94 49.79
C LEU A 57 34.33 54.62 49.66
N LYS A 58 34.81 54.36 48.44
CA LYS A 58 36.24 54.13 48.18
C LYS A 58 37.08 55.37 48.49
N PHE A 59 36.59 56.55 48.13
CA PHE A 59 37.27 57.81 48.39
C PHE A 59 37.30 58.18 49.88
N LYS A 60 36.18 58.06 50.59
CA LYS A 60 36.10 58.22 52.06
C LYS A 60 37.12 57.33 52.77
N LYS A 61 37.21 56.06 52.36
CA LYS A 61 38.20 55.11 52.92
C LYS A 61 39.64 55.58 52.72
N ARG A 62 40.00 55.97 51.48
CA ARG A 62 41.36 56.46 51.15
C ARG A 62 41.73 57.74 51.89
N LEU A 63 40.77 58.66 52.09
CA LEU A 63 40.98 59.86 52.90
C LEU A 63 41.19 59.54 54.38
N LEU A 64 40.41 58.62 54.93
CA LEU A 64 40.54 58.18 56.32
C LEU A 64 41.89 57.51 56.57
N ASP A 65 42.32 56.64 55.66
CA ASP A 65 43.60 55.94 55.75
C ASP A 65 44.79 56.92 55.70
N GLY A 66 44.74 57.92 54.81
CA GLY A 66 45.76 58.97 54.71
C GLY A 66 45.78 59.96 55.89
N SER A 67 44.66 60.10 56.61
CA SER A 67 44.59 60.90 57.85
C SER A 67 45.23 60.17 59.04
N LYS A 68 45.12 58.83 59.08
CA LYS A 68 45.68 57.98 60.13
C LYS A 68 47.16 57.69 59.94
N ASN A 69 47.65 57.64 58.70
CA ASN A 69 49.05 57.45 58.35
C ASN A 69 49.46 58.45 57.25
N PRO A 70 50.23 59.51 57.58
CA PRO A 70 50.69 60.49 56.59
C PRO A 70 51.51 59.86 55.45
N ASP A 71 52.27 58.80 55.74
CA ASP A 71 53.05 58.05 54.75
C ASP A 71 52.17 57.19 53.81
N ALA A 72 50.89 56.99 54.16
CA ALA A 72 49.89 56.30 53.34
C ALA A 72 48.95 57.27 52.60
N ALA A 73 49.22 58.59 52.64
CA ALA A 73 48.39 59.59 51.99
C ALA A 73 48.48 59.50 50.46
N VAL A 74 47.42 59.00 49.84
CA VAL A 74 47.32 58.82 48.37
C VAL A 74 47.06 60.15 47.64
N TYR A 75 46.44 61.13 48.31
CA TYR A 75 46.00 62.39 47.70
C TYR A 75 46.80 63.59 48.22
N GLY A 76 47.43 64.34 47.31
CA GLY A 76 48.01 65.64 47.64
C GLY A 76 46.92 66.68 48.02
N PRO A 77 47.27 67.80 48.67
CA PRO A 77 46.31 68.75 49.24
C PRO A 77 45.21 69.23 48.28
N LYS A 78 45.58 69.48 47.01
CA LYS A 78 44.63 69.89 45.96
C LYS A 78 43.64 68.79 45.58
N MET A 79 44.08 67.53 45.52
CA MET A 79 43.22 66.39 45.18
C MET A 79 42.33 66.01 46.35
N LYS A 80 42.85 66.10 47.59
CA LYS A 80 42.08 65.91 48.81
C LYS A 80 40.87 66.84 48.86
N ALA A 81 41.07 68.14 48.66
CA ALA A 81 39.98 69.11 48.62
C ALA A 81 38.92 68.81 47.54
N LYS A 82 39.35 68.34 46.36
CA LYS A 82 38.44 67.94 45.28
C LYS A 82 37.62 66.70 45.61
N VAL A 83 38.25 65.72 46.27
CA VAL A 83 37.56 64.50 46.71
C VAL A 83 36.59 64.81 47.84
N GLU A 84 36.97 65.63 48.81
CA GLU A 84 36.10 66.09 49.89
C GLU A 84 34.87 66.83 49.33
N GLY A 85 35.05 67.77 48.40
CA GLY A 85 33.92 68.47 47.78
C GLY A 85 33.05 67.61 46.85
N LEU A 86 33.56 66.49 46.32
CA LEU A 86 32.72 65.53 45.58
C LEU A 86 31.90 64.67 46.56
N ILE A 87 32.48 64.30 47.70
CA ILE A 87 31.79 63.56 48.76
C ILE A 87 30.64 64.39 49.33
N GLU A 88 30.90 65.65 49.68
CA GLU A 88 29.91 66.56 50.25
C GLU A 88 28.69 66.73 49.32
N ARG A 89 28.93 67.04 48.05
CA ARG A 89 27.85 67.15 47.05
C ARG A 89 27.07 65.85 46.84
N TYR A 90 27.74 64.69 46.92
CA TYR A 90 27.04 63.41 46.86
C TYR A 90 26.17 63.16 48.08
N GLU A 91 26.66 63.49 49.28
CA GLU A 91 25.89 63.35 50.52
C GLU A 91 24.62 64.21 50.46
N GLU A 92 24.69 65.43 49.94
CA GLU A 92 23.51 66.29 49.74
C GLU A 92 22.45 65.65 48.81
N VAL A 93 22.89 65.10 47.67
CA VAL A 93 22.00 64.40 46.72
C VAL A 93 21.44 63.11 47.30
N TYR A 94 22.26 62.41 48.09
CA TYR A 94 21.87 61.16 48.74
C TYR A 94 20.84 61.38 49.86
N GLU A 95 20.99 62.44 50.64
CA GLU A 95 20.00 62.85 51.64
C GLU A 95 18.65 63.16 50.98
N GLN A 96 18.64 63.90 49.87
CA GLN A 96 17.42 64.14 49.10
C GLN A 96 16.82 62.86 48.51
N TYR A 97 17.66 61.92 48.09
CA TYR A 97 17.18 60.62 47.65
C TYR A 97 16.49 59.84 48.77
N GLU A 98 17.11 59.68 49.94
CA GLU A 98 16.53 58.91 51.05
C GLU A 98 15.27 59.58 51.61
N ASP A 99 15.28 60.91 51.77
CA ASP A 99 14.20 61.61 52.47
C ASP A 99 13.01 61.98 51.57
N ILE A 100 13.26 62.24 50.28
CA ILE A 100 12.25 62.80 49.38
C ILE A 100 11.96 61.86 48.21
N ILE A 101 12.99 61.47 47.45
CA ILE A 101 12.76 60.75 46.20
C ILE A 101 12.34 59.30 46.47
N GLN A 102 13.08 58.55 47.28
CA GLN A 102 12.81 57.13 47.54
C GLN A 102 11.38 56.87 48.08
N PRO A 103 10.87 57.60 49.10
CA PRO A 103 9.52 57.35 49.62
C PRO A 103 8.41 57.62 48.59
N LEU A 104 8.60 58.58 47.68
CA LEU A 104 7.61 58.91 46.64
C LEU A 104 7.46 57.77 45.61
N PHE A 105 8.56 57.09 45.29
CA PHE A 105 8.58 56.09 44.22
C PHE A 105 8.49 54.63 44.73
N GLU A 106 8.74 54.36 46.01
CA GLU A 106 8.74 53.01 46.59
C GLU A 106 7.39 52.28 46.38
N HIS A 107 6.28 52.96 46.70
CA HIS A 107 4.95 52.38 46.56
C HIS A 107 4.57 52.11 45.09
N ALA A 108 4.91 53.02 44.18
CA ALA A 108 4.64 52.86 42.75
C ALA A 108 5.51 51.75 42.12
N SER A 109 6.79 51.66 42.50
CA SER A 109 7.71 50.58 42.09
C SER A 109 7.22 49.21 42.56
N LEU A 110 6.71 49.12 43.79
CA LEU A 110 6.16 47.89 44.34
C LEU A 110 4.90 47.45 43.59
N GLN A 111 3.98 48.38 43.30
CA GLN A 111 2.76 48.08 42.53
C GLN A 111 3.07 47.59 41.10
N GLU A 112 4.05 48.20 40.45
CA GLU A 112 4.46 47.81 39.09
C GLU A 112 5.08 46.41 39.06
N LYS A 113 5.96 46.10 40.03
CA LYS A 113 6.52 44.74 40.19
C LYS A 113 5.42 43.70 40.40
N ASP A 114 4.42 44.02 41.23
CA ASP A 114 3.28 43.16 41.49
C ASP A 114 2.39 42.97 40.24
N ARG A 115 2.20 44.02 39.44
CA ARG A 115 1.48 43.96 38.16
C ARG A 115 2.18 43.02 37.19
N LEU A 116 3.49 43.18 37.01
CA LEU A 116 4.29 42.34 36.13
C LEU A 116 4.28 40.87 36.57
N ARG A 117 4.35 40.60 37.88
CA ARG A 117 4.23 39.22 38.40
C ARG A 117 2.89 38.58 38.05
N ARG A 118 1.78 39.30 38.26
CA ARG A 118 0.43 38.79 37.93
C ARG A 118 0.27 38.55 36.43
N GLU A 119 0.83 39.41 35.58
CA GLU A 119 0.80 39.22 34.14
C GLU A 119 1.63 38.01 33.69
N GLU A 120 2.81 37.82 34.26
CA GLU A 120 3.65 36.65 33.96
C GLU A 120 2.98 35.34 34.38
N GLU A 121 2.33 35.31 35.55
CA GLU A 121 1.54 34.16 36.02
C GLU A 121 0.39 33.85 35.07
N ARG A 122 -0.36 34.86 34.63
CA ARG A 122 -1.42 34.69 33.61
C ARG A 122 -0.87 34.12 32.31
N ARG A 123 0.24 34.66 31.80
CA ARG A 123 0.88 34.13 30.58
C ARG A 123 1.35 32.69 30.74
N LYS A 124 1.81 32.30 31.92
CA LYS A 124 2.19 30.91 32.22
C LYS A 124 0.95 30.01 32.26
N GLN A 125 -0.16 30.47 32.82
CA GLN A 125 -1.41 29.72 32.85
C GLN A 125 -2.02 29.56 31.46
N ASP A 126 -2.11 30.63 30.68
CA ASP A 126 -2.63 30.58 29.30
C ASP A 126 -1.82 29.62 28.42
N LYS A 127 -0.49 29.57 28.61
CA LYS A 127 0.38 28.59 27.93
C LYS A 127 0.08 27.15 28.35
N LYS A 128 -0.16 26.90 29.64
CA LYS A 128 -0.52 25.55 30.13
C LYS A 128 -1.86 25.10 29.56
N ASP A 129 -2.86 25.96 29.61
CA ASP A 129 -4.20 25.67 29.10
C ASP A 129 -4.20 25.44 27.58
N ALA A 130 -3.36 26.19 26.83
CA ALA A 130 -3.18 25.98 25.40
C ALA A 130 -2.54 24.62 25.08
N ILE A 131 -1.51 24.22 25.85
CA ILE A 131 -0.87 22.90 25.69
C ILE A 131 -1.87 21.78 26.04
N GLU A 132 -2.63 21.92 27.12
CA GLU A 132 -3.62 20.91 27.51
C GLU A 132 -4.70 20.72 26.45
N LYS A 133 -5.20 21.81 25.87
CA LYS A 133 -6.15 21.76 24.74
C LYS A 133 -5.58 21.07 23.51
N ASP A 134 -4.32 21.36 23.14
CA ASP A 134 -3.65 20.71 22.01
C ASP A 134 -3.46 19.21 22.27
N VAL A 135 -3.06 18.81 23.47
CA VAL A 135 -2.93 17.40 23.87
C VAL A 135 -4.28 16.67 23.78
N GLN A 136 -5.36 17.27 24.30
CA GLN A 136 -6.69 16.68 24.22
C GLN A 136 -7.17 16.53 22.77
N GLN A 137 -6.97 17.55 21.92
CA GLN A 137 -7.32 17.49 20.50
C GLN A 137 -6.54 16.41 19.75
N ARG A 138 -5.23 16.28 20.01
CA ARG A 138 -4.40 15.22 19.41
C ARG A 138 -4.83 13.83 19.86
N ALA A 139 -5.17 13.67 21.13
CA ALA A 139 -5.66 12.39 21.65
C ALA A 139 -7.01 11.99 20.99
N GLN A 140 -7.94 12.93 20.83
CA GLN A 140 -9.19 12.69 20.12
C GLN A 140 -8.99 12.36 18.65
N TRP A 141 -8.08 13.08 17.98
CA TRP A 141 -7.74 12.82 16.58
C TRP A 141 -7.12 11.43 16.40
N ALA A 142 -6.16 11.05 17.26
CA ALA A 142 -5.55 9.72 17.24
C ALA A 142 -6.59 8.59 17.45
N ALA A 143 -7.48 8.73 18.44
CA ALA A 143 -8.53 7.75 18.70
C ALA A 143 -9.51 7.59 17.52
N ASN A 144 -9.89 8.69 16.86
CA ASN A 144 -10.74 8.64 15.68
C ASN A 144 -10.02 8.04 14.48
N PHE A 145 -8.73 8.32 14.32
CA PHE A 145 -7.92 7.78 13.25
C PHE A 145 -7.77 6.27 13.37
N ASP A 146 -7.45 5.76 14.57
CA ASP A 146 -7.31 4.32 14.83
C ASP A 146 -8.65 3.59 14.60
N LYS A 147 -9.76 4.14 15.10
CA LYS A 147 -11.10 3.57 14.85
C LYS A 147 -11.43 3.51 13.36
N THR A 148 -11.11 4.55 12.62
CA THR A 148 -11.33 4.61 11.16
C THR A 148 -10.47 3.58 10.44
N ARG A 149 -9.22 3.38 10.87
CA ARG A 149 -8.32 2.38 10.30
C ARG A 149 -8.83 0.96 10.54
N GLU A 150 -9.27 0.65 11.75
CA GLU A 150 -9.83 -0.67 12.09
C GLU A 150 -11.15 -0.97 11.34
N GLU A 151 -11.99 0.04 11.12
CA GLU A 151 -13.20 -0.11 10.29
C GLU A 151 -12.87 -0.33 8.82
N ALA A 152 -11.86 0.38 8.28
CA ALA A 152 -11.38 0.19 6.91
C ALA A 152 -10.74 -1.19 6.71
N GLU A 153 -9.91 -1.66 7.64
CA GLU A 153 -9.29 -2.98 7.60
C GLU A 153 -10.34 -4.10 7.64
N ARG A 154 -11.36 -3.99 8.51
CA ARG A 154 -12.48 -4.94 8.55
C ARG A 154 -13.29 -4.94 7.26
N ALA A 155 -13.60 -3.76 6.71
CA ALA A 155 -14.32 -3.65 5.45
C ALA A 155 -13.51 -4.23 4.27
N GLN A 156 -12.18 -4.11 4.28
CA GLN A 156 -11.32 -4.71 3.27
C GLN A 156 -11.29 -6.24 3.39
N GLN A 157 -11.12 -6.78 4.61
CA GLN A 157 -11.16 -8.23 4.84
C GLN A 157 -12.50 -8.85 4.42
N GLU A 158 -13.61 -8.18 4.70
CA GLU A 158 -14.94 -8.63 4.28
C GLU A 158 -15.09 -8.65 2.75
N ARG A 159 -14.56 -7.64 2.05
CA ARG A 159 -14.55 -7.60 0.58
C ARG A 159 -13.70 -8.71 -0.02
N GLU A 160 -12.50 -8.93 0.50
CA GLU A 160 -11.60 -9.99 0.04
C GLU A 160 -12.20 -11.38 0.28
N ALA A 161 -12.84 -11.59 1.44
CA ALA A 161 -13.55 -12.83 1.74
C ALA A 161 -14.73 -13.06 0.78
N ALA A 162 -15.55 -12.02 0.52
CA ALA A 162 -16.68 -12.10 -0.40
C ALA A 162 -16.24 -12.31 -1.87
N GLU A 163 -15.13 -11.71 -2.29
CA GLU A 163 -14.57 -11.93 -3.63
C GLU A 163 -14.04 -13.36 -3.78
N LYS A 164 -13.31 -13.86 -2.78
CA LYS A 164 -12.85 -15.25 -2.75
C LYS A 164 -14.01 -16.23 -2.79
N GLU A 165 -15.06 -16.01 -2.00
CA GLU A 165 -16.25 -16.87 -1.99
C GLU A 165 -16.94 -16.89 -3.37
N ARG A 166 -17.04 -15.73 -4.04
CA ARG A 166 -17.59 -15.67 -5.41
C ARG A 166 -16.72 -16.42 -6.41
N ALA A 167 -15.40 -16.28 -6.33
CA ALA A 167 -14.46 -17.00 -7.20
C ALA A 167 -14.54 -18.52 -6.97
N ASP A 168 -14.58 -18.95 -5.71
CA ASP A 168 -14.72 -20.36 -5.33
C ASP A 168 -16.08 -20.92 -5.81
N ALA A 169 -17.17 -20.16 -5.70
CA ALA A 169 -18.49 -20.54 -6.19
C ALA A 169 -18.52 -20.68 -7.73
N GLN A 170 -17.94 -19.71 -8.46
CA GLN A 170 -17.84 -19.78 -9.93
C GLN A 170 -17.00 -20.96 -10.40
N ASN A 171 -15.89 -21.25 -9.70
CA ASN A 171 -15.05 -22.40 -10.01
C ASN A 171 -15.78 -23.72 -9.70
N ALA A 172 -16.50 -23.80 -8.58
CA ALA A 172 -17.31 -24.95 -8.23
C ALA A 172 -18.42 -25.21 -9.26
N GLU A 173 -19.09 -24.17 -9.74
CA GLU A 173 -20.11 -24.26 -10.79
C GLU A 173 -19.51 -24.73 -12.13
N LEU A 174 -18.38 -24.15 -12.55
CA LEU A 174 -17.67 -24.57 -13.75
C LEU A 174 -17.24 -26.05 -13.68
N MET A 175 -16.76 -26.49 -12.52
CA MET A 175 -16.39 -27.88 -12.28
C MET A 175 -17.60 -28.81 -12.25
N ALA A 176 -18.74 -28.37 -11.70
CA ALA A 176 -19.99 -29.13 -11.73
C ALA A 176 -20.49 -29.32 -13.17
N LYS A 177 -20.54 -28.24 -13.97
CA LYS A 177 -20.94 -28.30 -15.37
C LYS A 177 -20.03 -29.23 -16.19
N ARG A 178 -18.71 -29.15 -15.97
CA ARG A 178 -17.75 -30.04 -16.62
C ARG A 178 -17.95 -31.52 -16.26
N ARG A 179 -18.30 -31.82 -15.00
CA ARG A 179 -18.62 -33.19 -14.58
C ARG A 179 -19.90 -33.70 -15.23
N GLU A 180 -20.91 -32.84 -15.35
CA GLU A 180 -22.17 -33.19 -16.01
C GLU A 180 -21.95 -33.47 -17.51
N GLU A 181 -21.19 -32.64 -18.22
CA GLU A 181 -20.82 -32.87 -19.62
C GLU A 181 -20.04 -34.18 -19.80
N GLU A 182 -19.08 -34.46 -18.92
CA GLU A 182 -18.31 -35.70 -18.95
C GLU A 182 -19.17 -36.94 -18.67
N GLU A 183 -20.12 -36.86 -17.73
CA GLU A 183 -21.05 -37.96 -17.43
C GLU A 183 -22.04 -38.17 -18.58
N LYS A 184 -22.51 -37.08 -19.21
CA LYS A 184 -23.31 -37.16 -20.43
C LYS A 184 -22.54 -37.90 -21.52
N ILE A 185 -21.30 -37.49 -21.82
CA ILE A 185 -20.46 -38.19 -22.80
C ILE A 185 -20.23 -39.65 -22.40
N ARG A 186 -20.03 -39.95 -21.11
CA ARG A 186 -19.84 -41.32 -20.63
C ARG A 186 -21.06 -42.20 -20.87
N SER A 187 -22.25 -41.66 -20.62
CA SER A 187 -23.54 -42.33 -20.78
C SER A 187 -23.96 -42.55 -22.23
N MET A 188 -23.40 -41.79 -23.18
CA MET A 188 -23.66 -41.99 -24.61
C MET A 188 -23.11 -43.36 -25.05
N ASP A 189 -23.93 -44.10 -25.80
CA ASP A 189 -23.47 -45.28 -26.50
C ASP A 189 -22.48 -44.90 -27.62
N GLU A 190 -21.83 -45.92 -28.18
CA GLU A 190 -20.79 -45.75 -29.20
C GLU A 190 -21.32 -45.12 -30.48
N ASP A 191 -22.50 -45.55 -30.95
CA ASP A 191 -23.09 -45.06 -32.19
C ASP A 191 -23.45 -43.58 -32.06
N THR A 192 -24.06 -43.19 -30.93
CA THR A 192 -24.35 -41.80 -30.63
C THR A 192 -23.08 -40.95 -30.57
N LYS A 193 -22.00 -41.43 -29.93
CA LYS A 193 -20.71 -40.69 -29.89
C LYS A 193 -20.14 -40.47 -31.28
N ILE A 194 -20.13 -41.49 -32.13
CA ILE A 194 -19.60 -41.40 -33.50
C ILE A 194 -20.44 -40.41 -34.32
N CYS A 195 -21.76 -40.51 -34.25
CA CYS A 195 -22.66 -39.61 -34.96
C CYS A 195 -22.51 -38.17 -34.52
N THR A 196 -22.49 -37.90 -33.21
CA THR A 196 -22.30 -36.56 -32.69
C THR A 196 -20.93 -36.00 -33.08
N ALA A 197 -19.87 -36.80 -32.97
CA ALA A 197 -18.52 -36.36 -33.34
C ALA A 197 -18.42 -35.98 -34.82
N ILE A 198 -18.94 -36.80 -35.72
CA ILE A 198 -18.90 -36.54 -37.16
C ILE A 198 -19.78 -35.34 -37.53
N LYS A 199 -20.94 -35.18 -36.89
CA LYS A 199 -21.78 -33.98 -37.09
C LYS A 199 -21.06 -32.72 -36.64
N GLU A 200 -20.43 -32.72 -35.47
CA GLU A 200 -19.64 -31.58 -34.99
C GLU A 200 -18.53 -31.21 -35.99
N MET A 201 -17.82 -32.21 -36.54
CA MET A 201 -16.78 -32.00 -37.57
C MET A 201 -17.33 -31.37 -38.86
N LEU A 202 -18.59 -31.63 -39.21
CA LEU A 202 -19.23 -31.09 -40.40
C LEU A 202 -19.86 -29.70 -40.16
N GLU A 203 -20.53 -29.53 -39.02
CA GLU A 203 -21.39 -28.36 -38.71
C GLU A 203 -20.62 -27.20 -38.07
N SER A 204 -19.56 -27.45 -37.31
CA SER A 204 -18.85 -26.39 -36.56
C SER A 204 -17.66 -25.79 -37.31
N ASN A 205 -17.55 -26.07 -38.60
CA ASN A 205 -16.37 -25.80 -39.42
C ASN A 205 -16.64 -24.73 -40.50
N ASP A 206 -17.33 -23.64 -40.13
CA ASP A 206 -17.64 -22.53 -41.04
C ASP A 206 -16.41 -21.93 -41.74
N ASN A 207 -15.22 -22.11 -41.15
CA ASN A 207 -13.95 -21.60 -41.66
C ASN A 207 -13.06 -22.67 -42.31
N MET A 208 -13.47 -23.94 -42.35
CA MET A 208 -12.65 -25.04 -42.86
C MET A 208 -13.20 -25.55 -44.21
N THR A 209 -12.33 -25.65 -45.21
CA THR A 209 -12.68 -26.25 -46.49
C THR A 209 -12.80 -27.77 -46.38
N ILE A 210 -13.56 -28.41 -47.27
CA ILE A 210 -13.65 -29.88 -47.31
C ILE A 210 -12.28 -30.54 -47.55
N ALA A 211 -11.37 -29.87 -48.28
CA ALA A 211 -10.01 -30.37 -48.48
C ALA A 211 -9.23 -30.40 -47.15
N GLU A 212 -9.36 -29.38 -46.32
CA GLU A 212 -8.76 -29.33 -44.98
C GLU A 212 -9.39 -30.36 -44.04
N LEU A 213 -10.73 -30.47 -44.04
CA LEU A 213 -11.43 -31.50 -43.28
C LEU A 213 -10.94 -32.91 -43.66
N ARG A 214 -10.83 -33.20 -44.97
CA ARG A 214 -10.30 -34.46 -45.48
C ARG A 214 -8.87 -34.70 -45.00
N MET A 215 -8.01 -33.69 -45.09
CA MET A 215 -6.64 -33.76 -44.58
C MET A 215 -6.60 -34.11 -43.10
N HIS A 216 -7.39 -33.45 -42.27
CA HIS A 216 -7.41 -33.69 -40.82
C HIS A 216 -8.01 -35.06 -40.46
N LEU A 217 -9.06 -35.51 -41.17
CA LEU A 217 -9.59 -36.87 -41.04
C LEU A 217 -8.55 -37.93 -41.45
N GLY A 218 -7.78 -37.66 -42.50
CA GLY A 218 -6.64 -38.49 -42.91
C GLY A 218 -5.62 -38.64 -41.77
N LYS A 219 -5.25 -37.54 -41.11
CA LYS A 219 -4.35 -37.56 -39.95
C LYS A 219 -4.93 -38.31 -38.75
N LEU A 220 -6.23 -38.16 -38.48
CA LEU A 220 -6.92 -38.91 -37.42
C LEU A 220 -6.93 -40.42 -37.71
N LYS A 221 -7.20 -40.79 -38.96
CA LYS A 221 -7.13 -42.18 -39.45
C LYS A 221 -5.72 -42.75 -39.31
N GLU A 222 -4.70 -42.03 -39.76
CA GLU A 222 -3.28 -42.41 -39.62
C GLU A 222 -2.91 -42.63 -38.15
N TYR A 223 -3.37 -41.74 -37.26
CA TYR A 223 -3.12 -41.84 -35.84
C TYR A 223 -3.74 -43.11 -35.22
N ILE A 224 -5.01 -43.43 -35.53
CA ILE A 224 -5.66 -44.66 -35.05
C ILE A 224 -5.00 -45.91 -35.67
N SER A 225 -4.63 -45.84 -36.95
CA SER A 225 -3.93 -46.93 -37.65
C SER A 225 -2.55 -47.23 -37.04
N ALA A 226 -1.81 -46.20 -36.61
CA ALA A 226 -0.55 -46.36 -35.91
C ALA A 226 -0.73 -47.09 -34.57
N ILE A 227 -1.82 -46.79 -33.84
CA ILE A 227 -2.16 -47.51 -32.60
C ILE A 227 -2.53 -48.97 -32.89
N ALA A 228 -3.35 -49.22 -33.93
CA ALA A 228 -3.75 -50.58 -34.29
C ALA A 228 -2.58 -51.46 -34.74
N SER A 229 -1.56 -50.84 -35.36
CA SER A 229 -0.36 -51.52 -35.86
C SER A 229 0.68 -51.79 -34.78
N THR A 230 0.72 -50.95 -33.75
CA THR A 230 1.69 -51.00 -32.63
C THR A 230 0.97 -50.75 -31.30
N PRO A 231 0.07 -51.67 -30.89
CA PRO A 231 -0.79 -51.48 -29.72
C PRO A 231 -0.03 -51.37 -28.40
N GLU A 232 1.15 -51.97 -28.31
CA GLU A 232 2.00 -51.97 -27.11
C GLU A 232 2.58 -50.57 -26.79
N ASP A 233 2.68 -49.66 -27.77
CA ASP A 233 3.26 -48.34 -27.56
C ASP A 233 2.32 -47.41 -26.76
N ASP A 234 2.66 -47.19 -25.49
CA ASP A 234 1.91 -46.34 -24.57
C ASP A 234 1.94 -44.85 -24.97
N GLN A 235 2.97 -44.40 -25.70
CA GLN A 235 3.07 -43.02 -26.15
C GLN A 235 2.03 -42.72 -27.23
N LEU A 236 1.82 -43.66 -28.16
CA LEU A 236 0.77 -43.53 -29.17
C LEU A 236 -0.63 -43.54 -28.55
N ARG A 237 -0.81 -44.21 -27.41
CA ARG A 237 -2.11 -44.30 -26.70
C ARG A 237 -2.36 -43.17 -25.71
N THR A 238 -1.44 -42.24 -25.55
CA THR A 238 -1.54 -41.13 -24.58
C THR A 238 -1.45 -39.79 -25.29
N VAL A 239 -2.55 -39.03 -25.33
CA VAL A 239 -2.59 -37.71 -25.96
C VAL A 239 -2.67 -36.62 -24.91
N ARG A 240 -1.77 -35.64 -25.01
CA ARG A 240 -1.88 -34.37 -24.29
C ARG A 240 -2.74 -33.42 -25.12
N LEU A 241 -3.93 -33.05 -24.64
CA LEU A 241 -4.85 -32.18 -25.38
C LEU A 241 -4.29 -30.77 -25.61
N ALA A 242 -3.37 -30.31 -24.75
CA ALA A 242 -2.65 -29.04 -24.94
C ALA A 242 -1.47 -29.15 -25.92
N ASN A 243 -1.17 -30.33 -26.47
CA ASN A 243 -0.06 -30.49 -27.42
C ASN A 243 -0.40 -29.75 -28.73
N ARG A 244 0.46 -28.80 -29.11
CA ARG A 244 0.29 -28.02 -30.33
C ARG A 244 0.24 -28.89 -31.59
N SER A 245 1.11 -29.89 -31.71
CA SER A 245 1.08 -30.84 -32.84
C SER A 245 -0.22 -31.64 -32.89
N PHE A 246 -0.80 -31.98 -31.73
CA PHE A 246 -2.12 -32.61 -31.73
C PHE A 246 -3.19 -31.62 -32.19
N ASN A 247 -3.22 -30.41 -31.64
CA ASN A 247 -4.21 -29.38 -32.01
C ASN A 247 -4.11 -28.97 -33.48
N ASP A 248 -2.91 -28.73 -34.00
CA ASP A 248 -2.72 -28.30 -35.39
C ASP A 248 -3.11 -29.39 -36.41
N ASN A 249 -3.19 -30.67 -35.99
CA ASN A 249 -3.43 -31.80 -36.88
C ASN A 249 -4.78 -32.49 -36.70
N ILE A 250 -5.25 -32.64 -35.47
CA ILE A 250 -6.45 -33.43 -35.11
C ILE A 250 -7.34 -32.61 -34.16
N GLY A 251 -6.77 -32.01 -33.12
CA GLY A 251 -7.53 -31.30 -32.08
C GLY A 251 -8.23 -30.02 -32.55
N CYS A 252 -7.85 -29.47 -33.72
CA CYS A 252 -8.55 -28.36 -34.35
C CYS A 252 -9.91 -28.76 -34.93
N LEU A 253 -10.16 -30.05 -35.18
CA LEU A 253 -11.45 -30.52 -35.66
C LEU A 253 -12.46 -30.54 -34.50
N PRO A 254 -13.57 -29.79 -34.60
CA PRO A 254 -14.69 -29.95 -33.68
C PRO A 254 -15.15 -31.41 -33.68
N GLY A 255 -15.45 -31.99 -32.52
CA GLY A 255 -15.81 -33.41 -32.42
C GLY A 255 -14.66 -34.43 -32.47
N ALA A 256 -13.42 -34.07 -32.81
CA ALA A 256 -12.32 -35.06 -32.87
C ALA A 256 -12.00 -35.70 -31.51
N VAL A 257 -12.05 -34.93 -30.43
CA VAL A 257 -11.89 -35.48 -29.08
C VAL A 257 -13.03 -36.46 -28.79
N LEU A 258 -14.29 -36.10 -29.09
CA LEU A 258 -15.44 -36.99 -28.91
C LEU A 258 -15.34 -38.26 -29.76
N PHE A 259 -14.78 -38.18 -30.96
CA PHE A 259 -14.50 -39.36 -31.77
C PHE A 259 -13.48 -40.28 -31.07
N LEU A 260 -12.38 -39.73 -30.55
CA LEU A 260 -11.41 -40.48 -29.76
C LEU A 260 -12.07 -41.08 -28.49
N ARG A 261 -13.07 -40.42 -27.90
CA ARG A 261 -13.88 -41.01 -26.81
C ARG A 261 -14.64 -42.25 -27.26
N ALA A 262 -15.20 -42.24 -28.47
CA ALA A 262 -15.87 -43.40 -29.04
C ALA A 262 -14.89 -44.58 -29.19
N VAL A 263 -13.69 -44.29 -29.72
CA VAL A 263 -12.57 -45.25 -29.86
C VAL A 263 -12.18 -45.89 -28.52
N GLY A 264 -12.41 -45.19 -27.41
CA GLY A 264 -12.19 -45.71 -26.06
C GLY A 264 -11.19 -44.91 -25.23
N PHE A 265 -10.75 -43.75 -25.71
CA PHE A 265 -9.87 -42.86 -24.95
C PHE A 265 -10.62 -42.29 -23.73
N GLN A 266 -10.03 -42.43 -22.54
CA GLN A 266 -10.59 -41.95 -21.27
C GLN A 266 -9.83 -40.73 -20.75
N PRO A 267 -10.48 -39.81 -20.01
CA PRO A 267 -9.83 -38.59 -19.57
C PRO A 267 -8.94 -38.96 -18.38
N THR A 268 -7.72 -38.50 -18.39
CA THR A 268 -6.79 -38.72 -17.29
C THR A 268 -6.22 -37.37 -16.86
N ILE A 269 -6.10 -37.23 -15.55
CA ILE A 269 -5.48 -36.06 -14.92
C ILE A 269 -4.10 -36.51 -14.48
N ASP A 270 -3.07 -35.79 -14.90
CA ASP A 270 -1.72 -36.00 -14.39
C ASP A 270 -1.68 -35.48 -12.95
N THR A 271 -1.75 -36.39 -11.97
CA THR A 271 -1.72 -36.05 -10.55
C THR A 271 -0.37 -35.52 -10.08
N ASN A 272 0.67 -35.55 -10.94
CA ASN A 272 2.02 -35.11 -10.59
C ASN A 272 2.30 -33.63 -10.88
N LYS A 273 1.31 -32.85 -11.34
CA LYS A 273 1.49 -31.42 -11.66
C LYS A 273 0.50 -30.54 -10.89
N SER A 274 0.99 -29.35 -10.52
CA SER A 274 0.31 -28.31 -9.72
C SER A 274 -1.13 -28.07 -10.18
N HIS A 275 -2.01 -27.81 -9.21
CA HIS A 275 -3.46 -27.59 -9.38
C HIS A 275 -3.86 -26.54 -10.44
N ASP A 276 -2.94 -25.65 -10.83
CA ASP A 276 -3.21 -24.52 -11.73
C ASP A 276 -3.18 -24.90 -13.23
N ASP A 277 -2.50 -25.99 -13.57
CA ASP A 277 -2.42 -26.52 -14.94
C ASP A 277 -2.86 -27.98 -14.94
N MET A 278 -4.17 -28.21 -14.82
CA MET A 278 -4.77 -29.50 -15.18
C MET A 278 -4.55 -29.74 -16.68
N ILE A 279 -3.35 -30.18 -17.04
CA ILE A 279 -3.03 -30.64 -18.38
C ILE A 279 -3.89 -31.87 -18.61
N ARG A 280 -4.91 -31.71 -19.46
CA ARG A 280 -5.83 -32.78 -19.80
C ARG A 280 -5.13 -33.76 -20.73
N PHE A 281 -5.08 -35.01 -20.30
CA PHE A 281 -4.69 -36.11 -21.15
C PHE A 281 -5.92 -36.95 -21.48
N ILE A 282 -5.89 -37.58 -22.63
CA ILE A 282 -6.76 -38.71 -22.92
C ILE A 282 -5.89 -39.94 -23.16
N LYS A 283 -6.27 -41.08 -22.58
CA LYS A 283 -5.50 -42.31 -22.66
C LYS A 283 -6.37 -43.48 -23.10
N LEU A 284 -5.89 -44.26 -24.06
CA LEU A 284 -6.49 -45.50 -24.49
C LEU A 284 -5.87 -46.66 -23.70
N LYS A 285 -6.68 -47.33 -22.89
CA LYS A 285 -6.21 -48.48 -22.10
C LYS A 285 -6.22 -49.73 -22.97
N GLU A 286 -5.05 -50.31 -23.18
CA GLU A 286 -4.91 -51.61 -23.83
C GLU A 286 -5.32 -52.73 -22.86
N PRO A 287 -6.12 -53.71 -23.32
CA PRO A 287 -6.37 -54.94 -22.57
C PRO A 287 -5.11 -55.75 -22.30
N ASP A 288 -5.11 -56.55 -21.23
CA ASP A 288 -3.99 -57.46 -20.95
C ASP A 288 -4.07 -58.69 -21.87
N ALA A 289 -3.31 -58.68 -22.96
CA ALA A 289 -3.28 -59.75 -23.96
C ALA A 289 -2.92 -61.14 -23.38
N VAL A 290 -2.17 -61.17 -22.27
CA VAL A 290 -1.75 -62.42 -21.61
C VAL A 290 -2.90 -63.01 -20.80
N LYS A 291 -3.73 -62.15 -20.19
CA LYS A 291 -4.87 -62.59 -19.37
C LYS A 291 -6.10 -62.95 -20.19
N ASP A 292 -6.39 -62.15 -21.22
CA ASP A 292 -7.61 -62.30 -22.03
C ASP A 292 -7.34 -61.94 -23.49
N TRP A 293 -6.84 -62.94 -24.22
CA TRP A 293 -6.48 -62.81 -25.63
C TRP A 293 -7.68 -62.50 -26.52
N ASP A 294 -8.85 -63.09 -26.25
CA ASP A 294 -10.06 -62.89 -27.05
C ASP A 294 -10.58 -61.45 -26.92
N TYR A 295 -10.55 -60.91 -25.69
CA TYR A 295 -10.89 -59.50 -25.46
C TYR A 295 -9.90 -58.55 -26.12
N TRP A 296 -8.60 -58.85 -26.07
CA TRP A 296 -7.57 -58.07 -26.76
C TRP A 296 -7.75 -58.10 -28.29
N GLN A 297 -8.03 -59.26 -28.89
CA GLN A 297 -8.32 -59.36 -30.33
C GLN A 297 -9.57 -58.58 -30.73
N THR A 298 -10.61 -58.62 -29.90
CA THR A 298 -11.85 -57.86 -30.13
C THR A 298 -11.58 -56.36 -30.08
N TRP A 299 -10.76 -55.92 -29.13
CA TRP A 299 -10.31 -54.54 -29.03
C TRP A 299 -9.49 -54.10 -30.26
N GLN A 300 -8.56 -54.93 -30.73
CA GLN A 300 -7.76 -54.63 -31.93
C GLN A 300 -8.64 -54.52 -33.19
N LYS A 301 -9.53 -55.50 -33.43
CA LYS A 301 -10.50 -55.45 -34.54
C LYS A 301 -11.41 -54.22 -34.47
N ARG A 302 -11.73 -53.76 -33.26
CA ARG A 302 -12.51 -52.53 -33.08
C ARG A 302 -11.72 -51.31 -33.53
N LEU A 303 -10.40 -51.23 -33.27
CA LEU A 303 -9.56 -50.14 -33.80
C LEU A 303 -9.52 -50.15 -35.33
N GLU A 304 -9.36 -51.33 -35.94
CA GLU A 304 -9.41 -51.50 -37.40
C GLU A 304 -10.76 -51.03 -37.97
N LYS A 305 -11.87 -51.35 -37.31
CA LYS A 305 -13.21 -50.88 -37.68
C LYS A 305 -13.29 -49.34 -37.75
N TYR A 306 -12.68 -48.63 -36.80
CA TYR A 306 -12.63 -47.15 -36.84
C TYR A 306 -11.82 -46.62 -38.02
N VAL A 307 -10.71 -47.28 -38.37
CA VAL A 307 -9.88 -46.93 -39.53
C VAL A 307 -10.67 -47.13 -40.83
N ASP A 308 -11.38 -48.25 -40.95
CA ASP A 308 -12.24 -48.57 -42.10
C ASP A 308 -13.40 -47.57 -42.22
N PHE A 309 -14.01 -47.22 -41.08
CA PHE A 309 -15.06 -46.21 -41.03
C PHE A 309 -14.58 -44.86 -41.55
N LEU A 310 -13.46 -44.36 -41.01
CA LEU A 310 -12.89 -43.09 -41.45
C LEU A 310 -12.52 -43.12 -42.93
N SER A 311 -11.95 -44.23 -43.41
CA SER A 311 -11.61 -44.41 -44.83
C SER A 311 -12.84 -44.35 -45.73
N THR A 312 -13.91 -45.04 -45.34
CA THR A 312 -15.17 -45.09 -46.09
C THR A 312 -15.86 -43.73 -46.07
N PHE A 313 -15.87 -43.05 -44.93
CA PHE A 313 -16.44 -41.72 -44.79
C PHE A 313 -15.67 -40.69 -45.62
N GLU A 314 -14.33 -40.72 -45.56
CA GLU A 314 -13.43 -39.86 -46.35
C GLU A 314 -13.66 -40.03 -47.86
N ALA A 315 -13.84 -41.27 -48.32
CA ALA A 315 -14.11 -41.60 -49.72
C ALA A 315 -15.47 -41.10 -50.23
N GLN A 316 -16.45 -40.91 -49.33
CA GLN A 316 -17.76 -40.36 -49.68
C GLN A 316 -17.80 -38.83 -49.72
N MET A 317 -16.75 -38.17 -49.23
CA MET A 317 -16.67 -36.71 -49.31
C MET A 317 -16.48 -36.26 -50.76
N PRO A 318 -17.21 -35.24 -51.22
CA PRO A 318 -17.11 -34.76 -52.60
C PRO A 318 -15.73 -34.18 -52.92
N THR A 319 -15.29 -34.41 -54.15
CA THR A 319 -14.01 -33.89 -54.66
C THR A 319 -14.18 -32.62 -55.50
N SER A 320 -15.37 -32.36 -56.06
CA SER A 320 -15.65 -31.16 -56.84
C SER A 320 -16.16 -30.00 -55.97
N PHE A 321 -15.80 -28.77 -56.34
CA PHE A 321 -16.15 -27.55 -55.60
C PHE A 321 -17.67 -27.33 -55.45
N ASP A 322 -18.45 -27.59 -56.51
CA ASP A 322 -19.91 -27.43 -56.47
C ASP A 322 -20.58 -28.47 -55.56
N ALA A 323 -20.10 -29.72 -55.60
CA ALA A 323 -20.59 -30.77 -54.71
C ALA A 323 -20.14 -30.55 -53.26
N GLN A 324 -18.97 -29.96 -53.04
CA GLN A 324 -18.47 -29.55 -51.73
C GLN A 324 -19.37 -28.50 -51.07
N ARG A 325 -19.78 -27.49 -51.82
CA ARG A 325 -20.68 -26.44 -51.32
C ARG A 325 -22.07 -26.99 -50.98
N LEU A 326 -22.57 -27.96 -51.75
CA LEU A 326 -23.84 -28.65 -51.45
C LEU A 326 -23.71 -29.54 -50.21
N PHE A 327 -22.64 -30.32 -50.11
CA PHE A 327 -22.41 -31.25 -49.00
C PHE A 327 -22.29 -30.58 -47.63
N MET A 328 -21.69 -29.38 -47.55
CA MET A 328 -21.64 -28.63 -46.27
C MET A 328 -22.95 -27.91 -45.94
N ASN A 329 -23.79 -27.61 -46.94
CA ASN A 329 -25.07 -26.94 -46.73
C ASN A 329 -26.26 -27.91 -46.62
N GLN A 330 -26.08 -29.18 -46.95
CA GLN A 330 -27.15 -30.16 -46.96
C GLN A 330 -27.21 -30.95 -45.66
N ALA A 331 -28.42 -30.95 -45.09
CA ALA A 331 -28.91 -31.87 -44.08
C ALA A 331 -28.91 -33.37 -44.52
N ASP A 332 -28.18 -33.73 -45.58
CA ASP A 332 -28.22 -35.05 -46.22
C ASP A 332 -27.30 -36.08 -45.53
N ILE A 333 -26.26 -35.65 -44.81
CA ILE A 333 -25.61 -36.51 -43.80
C ILE A 333 -26.41 -36.40 -42.51
N ASN A 334 -27.58 -37.03 -42.51
CA ASN A 334 -28.34 -37.22 -41.28
C ASN A 334 -27.65 -38.29 -40.41
N ALA A 335 -28.08 -38.41 -39.15
CA ALA A 335 -27.52 -39.40 -38.23
C ALA A 335 -27.62 -40.82 -38.81
N ASP A 336 -28.74 -41.15 -39.47
CA ASP A 336 -28.98 -42.47 -40.06
C ASP A 336 -27.93 -42.83 -41.13
N HIS A 337 -27.48 -41.87 -41.95
CA HIS A 337 -26.42 -42.13 -42.93
C HIS A 337 -25.10 -42.48 -42.23
N ILE A 338 -24.70 -41.70 -41.22
CA ILE A 338 -23.48 -41.96 -40.45
C ILE A 338 -23.54 -43.33 -39.76
N ILE A 339 -24.68 -43.66 -39.13
CA ILE A 339 -24.91 -44.95 -38.47
C ILE A 339 -24.83 -46.10 -39.48
N LYS A 340 -25.48 -45.95 -40.65
CA LYS A 340 -25.40 -46.96 -41.71
C LYS A 340 -23.97 -47.18 -42.18
N LEU A 341 -23.18 -46.12 -42.37
CA LEU A 341 -21.76 -46.25 -42.71
C LEU A 341 -20.99 -46.96 -41.60
N TRP A 342 -21.23 -46.59 -40.35
CA TRP A 342 -20.59 -47.21 -39.18
C TRP A 342 -20.91 -48.70 -39.03
N HIS A 343 -22.15 -49.12 -39.32
CA HIS A 343 -22.50 -50.54 -39.28
C HIS A 343 -22.04 -51.31 -40.51
N ASN A 344 -21.92 -50.65 -41.67
CA ASN A 344 -21.43 -51.28 -42.91
C ASN A 344 -19.90 -51.38 -42.98
N THR A 345 -19.19 -50.65 -42.13
CA THR A 345 -17.74 -50.70 -42.01
C THR A 345 -17.38 -51.75 -40.97
N GLY A 346 -16.86 -52.89 -41.44
CA GLY A 346 -16.46 -54.01 -40.60
C GLY A 346 -17.31 -55.27 -40.79
N ILE A 347 -16.61 -56.41 -40.84
CA ILE A 347 -17.14 -57.77 -40.98
C ILE A 347 -18.17 -58.04 -39.87
N THR A 348 -19.32 -58.60 -40.25
CA THR A 348 -20.34 -59.13 -39.33
C THR A 348 -19.67 -59.95 -38.22
N THR A 349 -19.66 -59.43 -36.99
CA THR A 349 -19.29 -60.23 -35.83
C THR A 349 -20.21 -61.44 -35.79
N PRO A 350 -19.70 -62.68 -35.69
CA PRO A 350 -20.55 -63.85 -35.51
C PRO A 350 -21.34 -63.65 -34.22
N THR A 351 -22.67 -63.63 -34.34
CA THR A 351 -23.59 -63.54 -33.23
C THR A 351 -23.30 -64.69 -32.27
N THR A 352 -22.67 -64.41 -31.12
CA THR A 352 -22.59 -65.38 -30.04
C THR A 352 -24.01 -65.55 -29.52
N SER A 353 -24.67 -66.63 -29.92
CA SER A 353 -25.90 -67.08 -29.28
C SER A 353 -25.60 -67.31 -27.80
N GLN A 354 -26.35 -66.62 -26.94
CA GLN A 354 -26.36 -66.85 -25.49
C GLN A 354 -26.84 -68.27 -25.17
#